data_AF-A0A544T0G3-F1
#
_entry.id   AF-A0A544T0G3-F1
#
_cell.length_a   1.000
_cell.length_b   1.000
_cell.length_c   1.000
_cell.angle_alpha   90.00
_cell.angle_beta   90.00
_cell.angle_gamma   90.00
#
_symmetry.space_group_name_H-M   'P 1'
#
loop_
_entity.id
_entity.type
_entity.pdbx_description
1 polymer ?
#
loop_
_entity_poly.entity_id
_entity_poly.type
_entity_poly.pdbx_seq_one_letter_code
_entity_poly.pdbx_strand_id
1 'polypeptide(L)'
;MDRMTLINLYGQGITDCETSPFEMLETFHIRSELHQLSLTKEEKKMVAAYDMRLLSHAEQVYEHTSKAYDFSQSKESIDEWWWHLDSLLKGEIVFSATSLYDDVI
;
A
#
# COMPACT_ATOMS: atom_id res chain seq x y z
N MET A 1 -1.39 17.94 0.45
CA MET A 1 -0.93 17.92 1.85
C MET A 1 0.59 17.85 1.86
N ASP A 2 1.28 18.10 2.97
CA ASP A 2 2.72 17.80 3.02
C ASP A 2 2.95 16.28 3.08
N ARG A 3 4.16 15.82 2.69
CA ARG A 3 4.50 14.39 2.60
C ARG A 3 4.30 13.66 3.93
N MET A 4 4.70 14.27 5.04
CA MET A 4 4.64 13.63 6.34
C MET A 4 3.18 13.43 6.77
N THR A 5 2.31 14.41 6.48
CA THR A 5 0.86 14.25 6.68
C THR A 5 0.31 13.06 5.89
N LEU A 6 0.65 12.92 4.61
CA LEU A 6 0.21 11.76 3.80
C LEU A 6 0.70 10.42 4.35
N ILE A 7 1.96 10.34 4.76
CA ILE A 7 2.54 9.13 5.36
C ILE A 7 1.81 8.76 6.65
N ASN A 8 1.48 9.75 7.48
CA ASN A 8 0.75 9.53 8.73
C ASN A 8 -0.70 9.08 8.48
N LEU A 9 -1.38 9.69 7.51
CA LEU A 9 -2.75 9.29 7.13
C LEU A 9 -2.77 7.87 6.56
N TYR A 10 -1.81 7.53 5.71
CA TYR A 10 -1.64 6.16 5.22
C TYR A 10 -1.43 5.18 6.38
N GLY A 11 -0.51 5.49 7.28
CA GLY A 11 -0.24 4.67 8.46
C GLY A 11 -1.45 4.48 9.37
N GLN A 12 -2.26 5.53 9.56
CA GLN A 12 -3.52 5.47 10.31
C GLN A 12 -4.53 4.56 9.62
N GLY A 13 -4.76 4.73 8.33
CA GLY A 13 -5.70 3.92 7.56
C GLY A 13 -5.37 2.42 7.57
N ILE A 14 -4.09 2.06 7.48
CA ILE A 14 -3.64 0.66 7.58
C ILE A 14 -3.70 0.11 9.02
N THR A 15 -3.66 0.99 10.02
CA THR A 15 -3.65 0.59 11.44
C THR A 15 -5.05 0.44 12.03
N ASP A 16 -6.02 1.16 11.49
CA ASP A 16 -7.38 1.23 12.02
C ASP A 16 -8.30 0.19 11.36
N CYS A 17 -8.51 -0.92 12.08
CA CYS A 17 -9.33 -2.04 11.63
C CYS A 17 -10.84 -1.78 11.63
N GLU A 18 -11.30 -0.65 12.17
CA GLU A 18 -12.73 -0.29 12.24
C GLU A 18 -13.16 0.65 11.10
N THR A 19 -12.23 0.99 10.20
CA THR A 19 -12.50 1.87 9.07
C THR A 19 -13.52 1.25 8.11
N SER A 20 -14.34 2.07 7.48
CA SER A 20 -15.24 1.62 6.42
C SER A 20 -14.47 1.17 5.17
N PRO A 21 -15.06 0.33 4.30
CA PRO A 21 -14.42 -0.06 3.04
C PRO A 21 -14.04 1.13 2.14
N PHE A 22 -14.82 2.22 2.19
CA PHE A 22 -14.52 3.45 1.46
C PHE A 22 -13.31 4.19 2.04
N GLU A 23 -13.16 4.23 3.36
CA GLU A 23 -11.97 4.81 3.99
C GLU A 23 -10.69 4.00 3.69
N MET A 24 -10.81 2.68 3.54
CA MET A 24 -9.70 1.86 3.05
C MET A 24 -9.34 2.19 1.59
N LEU A 25 -10.32 2.49 0.73
CA LEU A 25 -10.06 2.97 -0.63
C LEU A 25 -9.38 4.33 -0.65
N GLU A 26 -9.79 5.27 0.21
CA GLU A 26 -9.08 6.54 0.38
C GLU A 26 -7.62 6.30 0.83
N THR A 27 -7.39 5.31 1.71
CA THR A 27 -6.05 4.90 2.13
C THR A 27 -5.21 4.41 0.95
N PHE A 28 -5.80 3.68 0.00
CA PHE A 28 -5.12 3.26 -1.22
C PHE A 28 -4.81 4.43 -2.15
N HIS A 29 -5.73 5.39 -2.30
CA HIS A 29 -5.47 6.62 -3.05
C HIS A 29 -4.34 7.45 -2.43
N ILE A 30 -4.27 7.54 -1.10
CA ILE A 30 -3.13 8.19 -0.41
C ILE A 30 -1.83 7.46 -0.73
N ARG A 31 -1.84 6.12 -0.77
CA ARG A 31 -0.65 5.33 -1.12
C ARG A 31 -0.21 5.55 -2.57
N SER A 32 -1.16 5.75 -3.49
CA SER A 32 -0.90 6.19 -4.87
C SER A 32 -0.30 7.59 -4.92
N GLU A 33 -0.82 8.55 -4.15
CA GLU A 33 -0.22 9.89 -4.07
C GLU A 33 1.24 9.80 -3.57
N LEU A 34 1.50 9.01 -2.52
CA LEU A 34 2.84 8.78 -2.00
C LEU A 34 3.79 8.15 -3.03
N HIS A 35 3.30 7.26 -3.90
CA HIS A 35 4.09 6.63 -4.95
C HIS A 35 4.60 7.64 -5.98
N GLN A 36 3.80 8.66 -6.28
CA GLN A 36 4.16 9.72 -7.25
C GLN A 36 5.13 10.76 -6.66
N LEU A 37 5.36 10.75 -5.35
CA LEU A 37 6.21 11.73 -4.67
C LEU A 37 7.66 11.25 -4.55
N SER A 38 8.58 12.21 -4.67
CA SER A 38 10.00 11.99 -4.33
C SER A 38 10.19 11.99 -2.82
N LEU A 39 10.10 10.80 -2.22
CA LEU A 39 10.30 10.58 -0.79
C LEU A 39 11.79 10.47 -0.41
N THR A 40 12.16 10.97 0.77
CA THR A 40 13.47 10.75 1.37
C THR A 40 13.67 9.28 1.77
N LYS A 41 14.90 8.89 2.13
CA LYS A 41 15.19 7.52 2.58
C LYS A 41 14.40 7.15 3.83
N GLU A 42 14.26 8.09 4.76
CA GLU A 42 13.52 7.94 6.01
C GLU A 42 12.01 7.83 5.74
N GLU A 43 11.47 8.69 4.88
CA GLU A 43 10.05 8.63 4.46
C GLU A 43 9.74 7.30 3.76
N LYS A 44 10.60 6.83 2.86
CA LYS A 44 10.46 5.51 2.20
C LYS A 44 10.45 4.35 3.21
N LYS A 45 11.29 4.40 4.24
CA LYS A 45 11.30 3.38 5.30
C LYS A 45 9.98 3.36 6.08
N MET A 46 9.39 4.52 6.35
CA MET A 46 8.09 4.60 7.02
C MET A 46 6.97 4.01 6.16
N VAL A 47 6.92 4.39 4.88
CA VAL A 47 5.94 3.82 3.92
C VAL A 47 6.12 2.31 3.80
N ALA A 48 7.35 1.82 3.67
CA ALA A 48 7.63 0.39 3.61
C ALA A 48 7.18 -0.36 4.89
N ALA A 49 7.31 0.25 6.07
CA ALA A 49 6.84 -0.36 7.30
C ALA A 49 5.30 -0.52 7.32
N TYR A 50 4.56 0.46 6.78
CA TYR A 50 3.12 0.37 6.64
C TYR A 50 2.71 -0.59 5.52
N ASP A 51 3.42 -0.60 4.39
CA ASP A 51 3.24 -1.59 3.31
C ASP A 51 3.40 -3.02 3.85
N MET A 52 4.42 -3.28 4.67
CA MET A 52 4.61 -4.58 5.32
C MET A 52 3.45 -4.96 6.25
N ARG A 53 2.84 -3.98 6.92
CA ARG A 53 1.67 -4.21 7.78
C ARG A 53 0.41 -4.49 6.98
N LEU A 54 0.22 -3.80 5.86
CA LEU A 54 -0.84 -4.12 4.91
C LEU A 54 -0.65 -5.56 4.41
N LEU A 55 0.56 -5.92 3.98
CA LEU A 55 0.89 -7.27 3.49
C LEU A 55 0.63 -8.35 4.55
N SER A 56 0.97 -8.10 5.82
CA SER A 56 0.72 -9.07 6.90
C SER A 56 -0.78 -9.29 7.19
N HIS A 57 -1.66 -8.41 6.70
CA HIS A 57 -3.12 -8.49 6.83
C HIS A 57 -3.81 -8.47 5.45
N ALA A 58 -3.11 -8.84 4.37
CA ALA A 58 -3.58 -8.62 3.00
C ALA A 58 -4.94 -9.29 2.72
N GLU A 59 -5.18 -10.49 3.25
CA GLU A 59 -6.45 -11.21 3.11
C GLU A 59 -7.61 -10.42 3.75
N GLN A 60 -7.43 -9.93 4.98
CA GLN A 60 -8.45 -9.15 5.69
C GLN A 60 -8.73 -7.82 4.98
N VAL A 61 -7.66 -7.14 4.54
CA VAL A 61 -7.79 -5.88 3.78
C VAL A 61 -8.50 -6.12 2.45
N TYR A 62 -8.17 -7.20 1.75
CA TYR A 62 -8.83 -7.60 0.50
C TYR A 62 -10.32 -7.87 0.72
N GLU A 63 -10.69 -8.72 1.68
CA GLU A 63 -12.09 -9.06 1.98
C GLU A 63 -12.92 -7.83 2.35
N HIS A 64 -12.33 -6.93 3.14
CA HIS A 64 -12.99 -5.71 3.57
C HIS A 64 -13.19 -4.73 2.42
N THR A 65 -12.13 -4.45 1.68
CA THR A 65 -12.13 -3.48 0.57
C THR A 65 -12.95 -3.96 -0.61
N SER A 66 -13.05 -5.29 -0.82
CA SER A 66 -13.87 -5.92 -1.86
C SER A 66 -15.36 -5.60 -1.75
N LYS A 67 -15.81 -5.09 -0.59
CA LYS A 67 -17.19 -4.60 -0.40
C LYS A 67 -17.47 -3.30 -1.16
N ALA A 68 -16.44 -2.54 -1.52
CA ALA A 68 -16.55 -1.25 -2.21
C ALA A 68 -15.76 -1.18 -3.52
N TYR A 69 -14.87 -2.14 -3.80
CA TYR A 69 -14.00 -2.15 -4.98
C TYR A 69 -13.86 -3.54 -5.59
N ASP A 70 -13.95 -3.63 -6.92
CA ASP A 70 -13.73 -4.87 -7.65
C ASP A 70 -12.29 -4.93 -8.16
N PHE A 71 -11.43 -5.63 -7.41
CA PHE A 71 -10.02 -5.81 -7.75
C PHE A 71 -9.79 -6.44 -9.13
N SER A 72 -10.71 -7.29 -9.60
CA SER A 72 -10.58 -7.92 -10.93
C SER A 72 -10.70 -6.92 -12.09
N GLN A 73 -11.22 -5.73 -11.81
CA GLN A 73 -11.41 -4.65 -12.78
C GLN A 73 -10.40 -3.51 -12.59
N SER A 74 -9.38 -3.71 -11.74
CA SER A 74 -8.33 -2.72 -11.54
C SER A 74 -7.64 -2.37 -12.87
N LYS A 75 -7.48 -1.08 -13.12
CA LYS A 75 -6.77 -0.53 -14.29
C LYS A 75 -5.46 0.13 -13.91
N GLU A 76 -5.11 0.10 -12.62
CA GLU A 76 -3.93 0.76 -12.09
C GLU A 76 -2.67 -0.01 -12.50
N SER A 77 -1.53 0.70 -12.55
CA SER A 77 -0.24 0.06 -12.83
C SER A 77 0.07 -1.02 -11.80
N ILE A 78 0.81 -2.04 -12.20
CA ILE A 78 1.31 -3.08 -11.28
C ILE A 78 2.28 -2.50 -10.22
N ASP A 79 2.91 -1.37 -10.52
CA ASP A 79 3.74 -0.61 -9.57
C ASP A 79 2.92 -0.11 -8.37
N GLU A 80 1.60 0.02 -8.56
CA GLU A 80 0.62 0.33 -7.52
C GLU A 80 -0.06 -0.95 -7.01
N TRP A 81 0.77 -1.91 -6.60
CA TRP A 81 0.37 -3.28 -6.23
C TRP A 81 -0.75 -3.38 -5.18
N TRP A 82 -0.97 -2.36 -4.35
CA TRP A 82 -2.08 -2.33 -3.37
C TRP A 82 -3.46 -2.31 -4.05
N TRP A 83 -3.55 -1.93 -5.32
CA TRP A 83 -4.76 -2.08 -6.14
C TRP A 83 -4.96 -3.47 -6.73
N HIS A 84 -4.02 -4.39 -6.48
CA HIS A 84 -3.98 -5.73 -7.07
C HIS A 84 -3.85 -6.81 -5.99
N LEU A 85 -4.50 -6.60 -4.83
CA LEU A 85 -4.45 -7.56 -3.72
C LEU A 85 -4.98 -8.94 -4.10
N ASP A 86 -5.92 -9.03 -5.04
CA ASP A 86 -6.41 -10.32 -5.55
C ASP A 86 -5.29 -11.12 -6.22
N SER A 87 -4.48 -10.45 -7.05
CA SER A 87 -3.37 -11.02 -7.80
C SER A 87 -2.22 -11.38 -6.86
N LEU A 88 -1.99 -10.55 -5.84
CA LEU A 88 -1.06 -10.81 -4.75
C LEU A 88 -1.44 -12.06 -3.96
N LEU A 89 -2.71 -12.20 -3.56
CA LEU A 89 -3.20 -13.35 -2.80
C LEU A 89 -3.21 -14.65 -3.63
N LYS A 90 -3.38 -14.55 -4.95
CA LYS A 90 -3.22 -15.68 -5.89
C LYS A 90 -1.74 -16.08 -6.12
N GLY A 91 -0.79 -15.26 -5.67
CA GLY A 91 0.64 -15.47 -5.91
C GLY A 91 1.10 -15.09 -7.33
N GLU A 92 0.30 -14.31 -8.06
CA GLU A 92 0.61 -13.82 -9.41
C GLU A 92 1.57 -12.63 -9.37
N ILE A 93 1.59 -11.90 -8.24
CA ILE A 93 2.57 -10.86 -7.94
C ILE A 93 3.56 -11.40 -6.90
N VAL A 94 4.85 -11.36 -7.23
CA VAL A 94 5.94 -11.75 -6.33
C VAL A 94 6.84 -10.55 -6.08
N PHE A 95 6.96 -10.14 -4.83
CA PHE A 95 7.91 -9.11 -4.43
C PHE A 95 9.31 -9.70 -4.29
N SER A 96 10.30 -9.15 -5.00
CA SER A 96 11.71 -9.39 -4.71
C SER A 96 12.22 -8.29 -3.79
N ALA A 97 12.61 -8.63 -2.56
CA ALA A 97 13.30 -7.69 -1.69
C ALA A 97 14.74 -7.54 -2.18
N THR A 98 15.07 -6.38 -2.77
CA THR A 98 16.47 -6.00 -3.02
C THR A 98 17.04 -5.36 -1.76
N SER A 99 18.21 -5.84 -1.32
CA SER A 99 18.93 -5.32 -0.17
C SER A 99 19.29 -3.84 -0.38
N LEU A 100 18.95 -2.97 0.58
CA LEU A 100 19.33 -1.54 0.56
C LEU A 100 20.82 -1.28 0.87
N TYR A 101 21.63 -2.34 0.94
CA TYR A 101 23.06 -2.27 1.24
C TYR A 101 23.95 -2.22 -0.01
N ASP A 102 23.37 -2.29 -1.22
CA ASP A 102 24.15 -2.44 -2.46
C ASP A 102 24.71 -1.11 -3.02
N ASP A 103 24.48 0.03 -2.35
CA ASP A 103 24.99 1.35 -2.78
C ASP A 103 26.29 1.79 -2.06
N VAL A 104 27.17 0.85 -1.71
CA VAL A 104 28.53 1.17 -1.23
C VAL A 104 29.55 0.45 -2.13
N ILE A 105 29.92 1.11 -3.23
CA ILE A 105 31.15 0.83 -3.99
C ILE A 105 31.93 2.14 -4.13
#